data_AF-A0A2H6IS13-F1
#
_entry.id   AF-A0A2H6IS13-F1
#
_cell.length_a   1.000
_cell.length_b   1.000
_cell.length_c   1.000
_cell.angle_alpha   90.00
_cell.angle_beta   90.00
_cell.angle_gamma   90.00
#
_symmetry.space_group_name_H-M   'P 1'
#
loop_
_entity.id
_entity.type
_entity.pdbx_description
1 polymer ?
#
loop_
_entity_poly.entity_id
_entity_poly.type
_entity_poly.pdbx_seq_one_letter_code
_entity_poly.pdbx_strand_id
1 'polypeptide(L)'
;MPILHKYKDREKYYVLTSISGSIVTFQLTDEGHQKLSKAGIKKEDRFKRALLFDLYRTGEAFTHGTGPGKIEDTNKLQLSLDFPDDPEPESIFPSCSVCSSIDDLHFVEVHDKEHFASIYCSECRKIRSATVNTSIPLPLLNRSLLYRVLTMNNIDKLDDSVKTYQEQLDTEFSSKWEEIAKTKQSRQDTLFESEDDQGKLL
;
A
#
# COMPACT_ATOMS: atom_id res chain seq x y z
N MET A 1 4.56 -10.85 10.68
CA MET A 1 5.15 -10.99 9.33
C MET A 1 4.19 -11.68 8.37
N PRO A 2 3.99 -11.12 7.17
CA PRO A 2 3.27 -11.75 6.07
C PRO A 2 3.88 -13.06 5.56
N ILE A 3 3.03 -13.99 5.13
CA ILE A 3 3.40 -15.29 4.55
C ILE A 3 2.72 -15.47 3.20
N LEU A 4 3.48 -15.85 2.17
CA LEU A 4 2.96 -16.15 0.84
C LEU A 4 2.45 -17.60 0.75
N HIS A 5 1.21 -17.79 0.31
CA HIS A 5 0.60 -19.10 0.10
C HIS A 5 0.10 -19.27 -1.33
N LYS A 6 -0.11 -20.51 -1.74
CA LYS A 6 -0.72 -20.90 -3.03
C LYS A 6 -2.05 -21.59 -2.77
N TYR A 7 -3.08 -21.25 -3.53
CA TYR A 7 -4.36 -21.97 -3.47
C TYR A 7 -4.17 -23.45 -3.87
N LYS A 8 -4.89 -24.37 -3.22
CA LYS A 8 -4.78 -25.82 -3.50
C LYS A 8 -5.20 -26.14 -4.94
N ASP A 9 -6.28 -25.50 -5.42
CA ASP A 9 -6.95 -25.87 -6.67
C ASP A 9 -6.74 -24.86 -7.80
N ARG A 10 -5.86 -23.87 -7.62
CA ARG A 10 -5.64 -22.79 -8.60
C ARG A 10 -4.17 -22.38 -8.65
N GLU A 11 -3.70 -22.02 -9.84
CA GLU A 11 -2.42 -21.34 -10.04
C GLU A 11 -2.51 -19.86 -9.61
N LYS A 12 -2.93 -19.62 -8.37
CA LYS A 12 -3.06 -18.30 -7.76
C LYS A 12 -2.43 -18.29 -6.37
N TYR A 13 -2.04 -17.11 -5.92
CA TYR A 13 -1.37 -16.90 -4.66
C TYR A 13 -2.13 -15.90 -3.77
N TYR A 14 -1.95 -16.03 -2.46
CA TYR A 14 -2.51 -15.14 -1.45
C TYR A 14 -1.52 -14.96 -0.32
N VAL A 15 -1.68 -13.90 0.46
CA VAL A 15 -0.82 -13.57 1.60
C VAL A 15 -1.65 -13.57 2.87
N LEU A 16 -1.15 -14.24 3.91
CA LEU A 16 -1.72 -14.18 5.26
C LEU A 16 -0.84 -13.32 6.15
N THR A 17 -1.47 -12.46 6.96
CA THR A 17 -0.79 -11.67 8.00
C THR A 17 -1.74 -11.38 9.16
N SER A 18 -1.17 -11.12 10.34
CA SER A 18 -1.89 -10.48 11.46
C SER A 18 -1.80 -8.97 11.28
N ILE A 19 -2.93 -8.27 11.47
CA ILE A 19 -3.02 -6.81 11.58
C ILE A 19 -4.03 -6.49 12.69
N SER A 20 -3.60 -5.75 13.71
CA SER A 20 -4.37 -5.41 14.92
C SER A 20 -5.01 -6.63 15.59
N GLY A 21 -4.27 -7.74 15.66
CA GLY A 21 -4.73 -9.00 16.25
C GLY A 21 -5.76 -9.77 15.41
N SER A 22 -6.07 -9.30 14.19
CA SER A 22 -6.96 -9.98 13.25
C SER A 22 -6.17 -10.59 12.09
N ILE A 23 -6.52 -11.82 11.71
CA ILE A 23 -5.89 -12.49 10.57
C ILE A 23 -6.50 -11.97 9.27
N VAL A 24 -5.71 -11.34 8.44
CA VAL A 24 -6.15 -10.77 7.16
C VAL A 24 -5.54 -11.53 5.99
N THR A 25 -6.38 -11.75 4.98
CA THR A 25 -6.01 -12.43 3.73
C THR A 25 -5.98 -11.43 2.58
N PHE A 26 -4.79 -11.20 2.01
CA PHE A 26 -4.62 -10.43 0.79
C PHE A 26 -4.56 -11.37 -0.41
N GLN A 27 -5.42 -11.13 -1.39
CA GLN A 27 -5.35 -11.76 -2.70
C GLN A 27 -4.36 -10.99 -3.56
N LEU A 28 -3.59 -11.70 -4.38
CA LEU A 28 -2.61 -11.09 -5.28
C LEU A 28 -3.11 -11.09 -6.72
N THR A 29 -2.79 -10.01 -7.43
CA THR A 29 -2.75 -9.98 -8.90
C THR A 29 -1.58 -10.81 -9.43
N ASP A 30 -1.58 -11.11 -10.73
CA ASP A 30 -0.48 -11.82 -11.37
C ASP A 30 0.81 -10.98 -11.32
N GLU A 31 0.69 -9.66 -11.50
CA GLU A 31 1.77 -8.69 -11.37
C GLU A 31 2.35 -8.67 -9.95
N GLY A 32 1.48 -8.65 -8.92
CA GLY A 32 1.90 -8.67 -7.52
C GLY A 32 2.66 -9.94 -7.15
N HIS A 33 2.19 -11.10 -7.61
CA HIS A 33 2.93 -12.36 -7.44
C HIS A 33 4.28 -12.33 -8.18
N GLN A 34 4.34 -11.80 -9.40
CA GLN A 34 5.59 -11.68 -10.14
C GLN A 34 6.61 -10.78 -9.41
N LYS A 35 6.18 -9.69 -8.77
CA LYS A 35 7.08 -8.85 -7.97
C LYS A 35 7.66 -9.61 -6.78
N LEU A 36 6.84 -10.35 -6.04
CA LEU A 36 7.33 -11.20 -4.95
C LEU A 36 8.32 -12.25 -5.45
N SER A 37 7.99 -12.92 -6.55
CA SER A 37 8.87 -13.93 -7.15
C SER A 37 10.22 -13.34 -7.61
N LYS A 38 10.22 -12.14 -8.22
CA LYS A 38 11.44 -11.41 -8.59
C LYS A 38 12.28 -10.98 -7.38
N ALA A 39 11.63 -10.70 -6.26
CA ALA A 39 12.28 -10.45 -4.97
C ALA A 39 12.80 -11.73 -4.29
N GLY A 40 12.66 -12.90 -4.95
CA GLY A 40 13.13 -14.19 -4.45
C GLY A 40 12.19 -14.88 -3.46
N ILE A 41 10.99 -14.34 -3.25
CA ILE A 41 9.99 -14.87 -2.31
C ILE A 41 9.24 -16.02 -2.97
N LYS A 42 9.25 -17.19 -2.32
CA LYS A 42 8.60 -18.42 -2.79
C LYS A 42 7.40 -18.77 -1.91
N LYS A 43 6.68 -19.82 -2.33
CA LYS A 43 5.55 -20.35 -1.55
C LYS A 43 6.03 -20.74 -0.13
N GLU A 44 5.22 -20.37 0.86
CA GLU A 44 5.44 -20.51 2.30
C GLU A 44 6.57 -19.62 2.87
N ASP A 45 7.20 -18.78 2.05
CA ASP A 45 8.19 -17.84 2.56
C ASP A 45 7.52 -16.69 3.31
N ARG A 46 8.22 -16.25 4.36
CA ARG A 46 7.93 -15.02 5.08
C ARG A 46 8.62 -13.86 4.39
N PHE A 47 8.00 -12.70 4.42
CA PHE A 47 8.60 -11.50 3.86
C PHE A 47 8.26 -10.25 4.66
N LYS A 48 9.01 -9.18 4.42
CA LYS A 48 8.85 -7.92 5.17
C LYS A 48 7.47 -7.30 4.92
N ARG A 49 6.84 -6.78 5.98
CA ARG A 49 5.54 -6.11 5.90
C ARG A 49 5.53 -4.92 4.94
N ALA A 50 6.64 -4.19 4.83
CA ALA A 50 6.82 -3.11 3.87
C ALA A 50 6.55 -3.54 2.41
N LEU A 51 6.92 -4.76 2.01
CA LEU A 51 6.65 -5.27 0.66
C LEU A 51 5.16 -5.55 0.46
N LEU A 52 4.47 -6.09 1.48
CA LEU A 52 3.02 -6.28 1.40
C LEU A 52 2.30 -4.94 1.29
N PHE A 53 2.77 -3.94 2.03
CA PHE A 53 2.23 -2.59 1.97
C PHE A 53 2.42 -1.96 0.58
N ASP A 54 3.59 -2.11 -0.05
CA ASP A 54 3.83 -1.63 -1.43
C ASP A 54 2.88 -2.30 -2.44
N LEU A 55 2.68 -3.62 -2.35
CA LEU A 55 1.71 -4.34 -3.18
C LEU A 55 0.29 -3.84 -2.95
N TYR A 56 -0.11 -3.63 -1.69
CA TYR A 56 -1.43 -3.10 -1.37
C TYR A 56 -1.65 -1.72 -2.00
N ARG A 57 -0.66 -0.84 -1.87
CA ARG A 57 -0.76 0.54 -2.36
C ARG A 57 -0.74 0.66 -3.88
N THR A 58 -0.11 -0.29 -4.55
CA THR A 58 -0.09 -0.37 -6.03
C THR A 58 -1.30 -1.10 -6.59
N GLY A 59 -2.23 -1.56 -5.74
CA GLY A 59 -3.42 -2.32 -6.15
C GLY A 59 -3.13 -3.76 -6.55
N GLU A 60 -1.92 -4.23 -6.29
CA GLU A 60 -1.46 -5.58 -6.62
C GLU A 60 -1.80 -6.60 -5.54
N ALA A 61 -2.13 -6.12 -4.33
CA ALA A 61 -2.70 -6.89 -3.24
C ALA A 61 -4.02 -6.26 -2.75
N PHE A 62 -5.06 -7.07 -2.55
CA PHE A 62 -6.39 -6.59 -2.13
C PHE A 62 -7.17 -7.63 -1.31
N THR A 63 -8.11 -7.18 -0.47
CA THR A 63 -8.88 -8.07 0.43
C THR A 63 -10.31 -8.39 -0.04
N HIS A 64 -10.76 -7.85 -1.19
CA HIS A 64 -12.07 -8.11 -1.84
C HIS A 64 -13.31 -8.01 -0.92
N GLY A 65 -13.25 -7.21 0.15
CA GLY A 65 -14.33 -7.09 1.13
C GLY A 65 -14.56 -8.35 1.98
N THR A 66 -13.72 -9.37 1.87
CA THR A 66 -13.83 -10.59 2.70
C THR A 66 -13.40 -10.40 4.15
N GLY A 67 -12.93 -9.21 4.54
CA GLY A 67 -12.53 -8.98 5.92
C GLY A 67 -11.33 -9.84 6.33
N PRO A 68 -11.08 -9.99 7.64
CA PRO A 68 -10.53 -11.22 8.21
C PRO A 68 -11.48 -12.39 7.90
N GLY A 69 -11.41 -12.90 6.69
CA GLY A 69 -12.30 -13.92 6.17
C GLY A 69 -12.16 -15.24 6.93
N LYS A 70 -13.29 -15.89 7.20
CA LYS A 70 -13.32 -17.26 7.73
C LYS A 70 -12.48 -18.17 6.84
N ILE A 71 -11.49 -18.76 7.48
CA ILE A 71 -10.64 -19.82 6.94
C ILE A 71 -11.55 -20.97 6.52
N GLU A 72 -11.81 -21.11 5.22
CA GLU A 72 -12.16 -22.40 4.66
C GLU A 72 -10.85 -23.16 4.43
N ASP A 73 -10.55 -24.03 5.38
CA ASP A 73 -9.68 -25.19 5.17
C ASP A 73 -8.14 -24.98 5.23
N THR A 74 -7.66 -24.14 6.16
CA THR A 74 -6.25 -24.19 6.61
C THR A 74 -6.10 -24.81 8.00
N ASN A 75 -5.10 -25.69 8.11
CA ASN A 75 -4.72 -26.38 9.33
C ASN A 75 -4.47 -25.36 10.45
N LYS A 76 -5.25 -25.43 11.54
CA LYS A 76 -5.17 -24.49 12.69
C LYS A 76 -3.78 -24.40 13.36
N LEU A 77 -2.87 -25.32 13.04
CA LEU A 77 -1.49 -25.35 13.54
C LEU A 77 -0.55 -24.34 12.86
N GLN A 78 -0.99 -23.59 11.82
CA GLN A 78 -0.13 -22.71 11.01
C GLN A 78 -0.35 -21.19 11.25
N LEU A 79 -1.20 -20.80 12.21
CA LEU A 79 -1.65 -19.41 12.39
C LEU A 79 -0.87 -18.61 13.45
N SER A 80 0.40 -18.94 13.71
CA SER A 80 1.26 -17.97 14.38
C SER A 80 1.69 -16.96 13.34
N LEU A 81 1.16 -15.73 13.41
CA LEU A 81 1.49 -14.62 12.49
C LEU A 81 2.12 -13.41 13.22
N ASP A 82 2.06 -13.43 14.55
CA ASP A 82 2.77 -12.52 15.46
C ASP A 82 4.19 -13.07 15.70
N PHE A 83 5.12 -12.61 14.86
CA PHE A 83 6.53 -12.98 14.97
C PHE A 83 7.33 -11.81 15.54
N PRO A 84 8.19 -12.05 16.54
CA PRO A 84 8.99 -10.99 17.20
C PRO A 84 10.01 -10.33 16.27
N ASP A 85 10.32 -10.93 15.12
CA ASP A 85 11.33 -10.45 14.17
C ASP A 85 10.74 -9.53 13.07
N ASP A 86 9.51 -9.04 13.20
CA ASP A 86 8.93 -8.05 12.27
C ASP A 86 9.26 -6.62 12.76
N PRO A 87 10.25 -5.92 12.18
CA PRO A 87 10.64 -4.59 12.65
C PRO A 87 9.61 -3.50 12.28
N GLU A 88 8.69 -3.79 11.35
CA GLU A 88 7.75 -2.81 10.81
C GLU A 88 6.42 -2.85 11.55
N PRO A 89 5.91 -1.71 12.07
CA PRO A 89 4.67 -1.69 12.82
C PRO A 89 3.47 -1.97 11.91
N GLU A 90 2.43 -2.59 12.48
CA GLU A 90 1.17 -2.86 11.78
C GLU A 90 0.40 -1.59 11.39
N SER A 91 0.67 -0.48 12.07
CA SER A 91 0.12 0.84 11.78
C SER A 91 0.55 1.42 10.43
N ILE A 92 1.42 0.71 9.68
CA ILE A 92 1.75 1.09 8.30
C ILE A 92 0.52 0.99 7.38
N PHE A 93 -0.43 0.08 7.66
CA PHE A 93 -1.66 -0.01 6.88
C PHE A 93 -2.65 1.08 7.30
N PRO A 94 -3.27 1.81 6.34
CA PRO A 94 -4.39 2.67 6.67
C PRO A 94 -5.52 1.82 7.25
N SER A 95 -6.35 2.44 8.07
CA SER A 95 -7.51 1.79 8.69
C SER A 95 -8.74 2.69 8.58
N CYS A 96 -9.90 2.07 8.66
CA CYS A 96 -11.17 2.77 8.69
C CYS A 96 -11.26 3.63 9.95
N SER A 97 -11.59 4.90 9.79
CA SER A 97 -11.71 5.87 10.90
C SER A 97 -12.80 5.54 11.92
N VAL A 98 -13.74 4.65 11.58
CA VAL A 98 -14.89 4.30 12.44
C VAL A 98 -14.69 2.98 13.18
N CYS A 99 -14.16 1.95 12.49
CA CYS A 99 -14.09 0.59 13.04
C CYS A 99 -12.68 -0.02 13.02
N SER A 100 -11.67 0.73 12.58
CA SER A 100 -10.28 0.28 12.45
C SER A 100 -10.05 -0.94 11.54
N SER A 101 -11.06 -1.40 10.81
CA SER A 101 -10.90 -2.40 9.75
C SER A 101 -9.92 -1.89 8.70
N ILE A 102 -9.18 -2.80 8.08
CA ILE A 102 -8.27 -2.51 6.97
C ILE A 102 -8.82 -2.96 5.61
N ASP A 103 -10.08 -3.37 5.59
CA ASP A 103 -10.67 -4.08 4.47
C ASP A 103 -11.44 -3.16 3.55
N ASP A 104 -11.22 -3.35 2.25
CA ASP A 104 -11.94 -2.63 1.19
C ASP A 104 -12.01 -1.12 1.45
N LEU A 105 -10.87 -0.56 1.87
CA LEU A 105 -10.81 0.82 2.29
C LEU A 105 -10.93 1.75 1.10
N HIS A 106 -11.73 2.79 1.29
CA HIS A 106 -11.93 3.84 0.32
C HIS A 106 -11.71 5.19 0.99
N PHE A 107 -11.10 6.10 0.24
CA PHE A 107 -11.27 7.51 0.49
C PHE A 107 -12.73 7.86 0.23
N VAL A 108 -13.31 8.62 1.14
CA VAL A 108 -14.67 9.12 1.01
C VAL A 108 -14.73 10.62 1.26
N GLU A 109 -15.56 11.27 0.47
CA GLU A 109 -16.03 12.61 0.73
C GLU A 109 -17.40 12.53 1.41
N VAL A 110 -17.52 13.15 2.57
CA VAL A 110 -18.74 13.15 3.38
C VAL A 110 -19.34 14.56 3.37
N HIS A 111 -20.60 14.64 2.95
CA HIS A 111 -21.47 15.81 3.06
C HIS A 111 -22.57 15.49 4.07
N ASP A 112 -22.35 15.87 5.32
CA ASP A 112 -23.38 15.84 6.36
C ASP A 112 -23.55 17.26 6.93
N LYS A 113 -23.41 17.45 8.25
CA LYS A 113 -23.37 18.78 8.88
C LYS A 113 -22.11 19.55 8.55
N GLU A 114 -21.04 18.83 8.24
CA GLU A 114 -19.78 19.35 7.81
C GLU A 114 -19.34 18.63 6.54
N HIS A 115 -18.55 19.31 5.73
CA HIS A 115 -17.95 18.76 4.54
C HIS A 115 -16.50 18.39 4.84
N PHE A 116 -16.18 17.10 4.79
CA PHE A 116 -14.87 16.58 5.16
C PHE A 116 -14.52 15.30 4.41
N ALA A 117 -13.24 14.93 4.40
CA ALA A 117 -12.76 13.65 3.90
C ALA A 117 -12.40 12.66 5.02
N SER A 118 -12.65 11.39 4.76
CA SER A 118 -12.35 10.27 5.67
C SER A 118 -11.95 9.01 4.90
N ILE A 119 -11.44 7.99 5.61
CA ILE A 119 -11.23 6.64 5.09
C ILE A 119 -12.25 5.68 5.72
N TYR A 120 -13.10 5.08 4.89
CA TYR A 120 -14.11 4.11 5.34
C TYR A 120 -13.93 2.74 4.68
N CYS A 121 -14.18 1.68 5.45
CA CYS A 121 -14.36 0.32 4.92
C CYS A 121 -15.74 0.17 4.25
N SER A 122 -15.95 -0.96 3.57
CA SER A 122 -17.22 -1.27 2.89
C SER A 122 -18.46 -1.08 3.76
N GLU A 123 -18.44 -1.61 4.98
CA GLU A 123 -19.62 -1.59 5.87
C GLU A 123 -19.92 -0.18 6.39
N CYS A 124 -18.89 0.56 6.83
CA CYS A 124 -19.06 1.94 7.28
C CYS A 124 -19.53 2.87 6.15
N ARG A 125 -19.10 2.61 4.90
CA ARG A 125 -19.63 3.32 3.72
C ARG A 125 -21.09 3.03 3.48
N LYS A 126 -21.54 1.77 3.57
CA LYS A 126 -22.95 1.41 3.40
C LYS A 126 -23.84 2.11 4.43
N ILE A 127 -23.41 2.12 5.70
CA ILE A 127 -24.13 2.79 6.80
C ILE A 127 -24.26 4.29 6.53
N ARG A 128 -23.23 4.94 5.98
CA ARG A 128 -23.19 6.38 5.71
C ARG A 128 -23.50 6.75 4.25
N SER A 129 -24.08 5.82 3.48
CA SER A 129 -24.27 5.97 2.03
C SER A 129 -25.05 7.23 1.63
N ALA A 130 -25.99 7.67 2.45
CA ALA A 130 -26.77 8.89 2.20
C ALA A 130 -25.93 10.20 2.29
N THR A 131 -24.78 10.16 2.94
CA THR A 131 -23.90 11.32 3.17
C THR A 131 -22.58 11.22 2.38
N VAL A 132 -22.31 10.10 1.72
CA VAL A 132 -21.08 9.89 0.97
C VAL A 132 -21.32 10.25 -0.50
N ASN A 133 -20.65 11.29 -0.98
CA ASN A 133 -20.81 11.78 -2.37
C ASN A 133 -19.79 11.14 -3.30
N THR A 134 -18.53 11.06 -2.85
CA THR A 134 -17.42 10.48 -3.60
C THR A 134 -16.84 9.31 -2.82
N SER A 135 -16.57 8.20 -3.50
CA SER A 135 -15.89 7.04 -2.91
C SER A 135 -14.85 6.49 -3.89
N ILE A 136 -13.58 6.47 -3.48
CA ILE A 136 -12.46 6.05 -4.32
C ILE A 136 -11.70 4.95 -3.57
N PRO A 137 -11.49 3.76 -4.14
CA PRO A 137 -10.66 2.73 -3.53
C PRO A 137 -9.26 3.26 -3.23
N LEU A 138 -8.77 3.05 -2.00
CA LEU A 138 -7.46 3.54 -1.59
C LEU A 138 -6.29 3.09 -2.48
N PRO A 139 -6.26 1.86 -3.01
CA PRO A 139 -5.20 1.45 -3.93
C PRO A 139 -5.15 2.25 -5.24
N LEU A 140 -6.25 2.92 -5.63
CA LEU A 140 -6.27 3.80 -6.80
C LEU A 140 -5.86 5.24 -6.47
N LEU A 141 -5.76 5.57 -5.18
CA LEU A 141 -5.46 6.90 -4.71
C LEU A 141 -3.94 7.09 -4.57
N ASN A 142 -3.35 7.79 -5.53
CA ASN A 142 -1.98 8.28 -5.41
C ASN A 142 -1.97 9.73 -4.89
N ARG A 143 -0.78 10.22 -4.53
CA ARG A 143 -0.54 11.59 -4.03
C ARG A 143 -1.24 12.64 -4.90
N SER A 144 -1.01 12.62 -6.21
CA SER A 144 -1.57 13.60 -7.14
C SER A 144 -3.09 13.52 -7.22
N LEU A 145 -3.66 12.31 -7.21
CA LEU A 145 -5.11 12.11 -7.25
C LEU A 145 -5.77 12.59 -5.95
N LEU A 146 -5.17 12.30 -4.79
CA LEU A 146 -5.65 12.78 -3.49
C LEU A 146 -5.73 14.32 -3.50
N TYR A 147 -4.63 15.00 -3.82
CA TYR A 147 -4.62 16.47 -3.89
C TYR A 147 -5.66 17.00 -4.87
N ARG A 148 -5.76 16.39 -6.05
CA ARG A 148 -6.71 16.83 -7.07
C ARG A 148 -8.17 16.68 -6.63
N VAL A 149 -8.52 15.57 -5.97
CA VAL A 149 -9.87 15.34 -5.44
C VAL A 149 -10.19 16.35 -4.35
N LEU A 150 -9.27 16.60 -3.41
CA LEU A 150 -9.44 17.60 -2.36
C LEU A 150 -9.69 18.99 -2.93
N THR A 151 -8.88 19.41 -3.92
CA THR A 151 -9.03 20.72 -4.58
C THR A 151 -10.31 20.81 -5.43
N MET A 152 -10.61 19.80 -6.24
CA MET A 152 -11.77 19.83 -7.14
C MET A 152 -13.09 19.85 -6.38
N ASN A 153 -13.14 19.21 -5.22
CA ASN A 153 -14.35 19.12 -4.43
C ASN A 153 -14.42 20.17 -3.32
N ASN A 154 -13.42 21.05 -3.16
CA ASN A 154 -13.32 22.05 -2.08
C ASN A 154 -13.34 21.44 -0.67
N ILE A 155 -12.60 20.35 -0.45
CA ILE A 155 -12.54 19.67 0.85
C ILE A 155 -11.39 20.26 1.68
N ASP A 156 -11.74 21.10 2.67
CA ASP A 156 -10.75 21.73 3.56
C ASP A 156 -10.52 20.94 4.87
N LYS A 157 -11.51 20.13 5.27
CA LYS A 157 -11.45 19.35 6.51
C LYS A 157 -11.05 17.90 6.23
N LEU A 158 -9.96 17.48 6.84
CA LEU A 158 -9.47 16.11 6.80
C LEU A 158 -9.56 15.51 8.20
N ASP A 159 -10.05 14.28 8.31
CA ASP A 159 -9.89 13.52 9.54
C ASP A 159 -8.46 12.96 9.67
N ASP A 160 -8.17 12.34 10.81
CA ASP A 160 -6.83 11.84 11.10
C ASP A 160 -6.46 10.66 10.20
N SER A 161 -7.43 9.85 9.76
CA SER A 161 -7.16 8.74 8.84
C SER A 161 -6.63 9.22 7.49
N VAL A 162 -7.21 10.30 6.94
CA VAL A 162 -6.76 10.88 5.67
C VAL A 162 -5.44 11.62 5.84
N LYS A 163 -5.23 12.34 6.95
CA LYS A 163 -3.94 13.01 7.23
C LYS A 163 -2.80 12.02 7.32
N THR A 164 -2.96 10.95 8.10
CA THR A 164 -1.94 9.91 8.22
C THR A 164 -1.66 9.26 6.86
N TYR A 165 -2.69 8.97 6.09
CA TYR A 165 -2.49 8.40 4.75
C TYR A 165 -1.78 9.38 3.79
N GLN A 166 -2.10 10.67 3.88
CA GLN A 166 -1.42 11.72 3.10
C GLN A 166 0.08 11.78 3.43
N GLU A 167 0.44 11.78 4.72
CA GLU A 167 1.83 11.76 5.17
C GLU A 167 2.60 10.54 4.67
N GLN A 168 1.95 9.37 4.63
CA GLN A 168 2.52 8.15 4.06
C GLN A 168 2.83 8.33 2.56
N LEU A 169 1.90 8.91 1.79
CA LEU A 169 2.08 9.18 0.36
C LEU A 169 3.19 10.21 0.10
N ASP A 170 3.29 11.25 0.93
CA ASP A 170 4.32 12.29 0.82
C ASP A 170 5.72 11.74 1.16
N THR A 171 5.81 10.90 2.19
CA THR A 171 7.07 10.26 2.61
C THR A 171 7.61 9.37 1.51
N GLU A 172 6.78 8.49 0.94
CA GLU A 172 7.21 7.61 -0.15
C GLU A 172 7.68 8.40 -1.38
N PHE A 173 6.94 9.43 -1.77
CA PHE A 173 7.33 10.26 -2.89
C PHE A 173 8.73 10.85 -2.66
N SER A 174 8.97 11.38 -1.46
CA SER A 174 10.27 11.94 -1.07
C SER A 174 11.37 10.88 -1.11
N SER A 175 11.14 9.69 -0.53
CA SER A 175 12.12 8.59 -0.55
C SER A 175 12.48 8.13 -1.97
N LYS A 176 11.49 8.03 -2.88
CA LYS A 176 11.75 7.67 -4.28
C LYS A 176 12.61 8.73 -5.00
N TRP A 177 12.39 10.01 -4.72
CA TRP A 177 13.23 11.07 -5.27
C TRP A 177 14.66 11.04 -4.72
N GLU A 178 14.83 10.74 -3.43
CA GLU A 178 16.15 10.57 -2.84
C GLU A 178 16.94 9.39 -3.44
N GLU A 179 16.29 8.25 -3.69
CA GLU A 179 16.92 7.10 -4.34
C GLU A 179 17.39 7.45 -5.76
N ILE A 180 16.57 8.16 -6.53
CA ILE A 180 16.93 8.64 -7.87
C ILE A 180 18.11 9.63 -7.78
N ALA A 181 18.08 10.55 -6.81
CA ALA A 181 19.16 11.52 -6.60
C ALA A 181 20.49 10.83 -6.25
N LYS A 182 20.47 9.85 -5.34
CA LYS A 182 21.63 9.03 -4.96
C LYS A 182 22.18 8.24 -6.15
N THR A 183 21.28 7.64 -6.95
CA THR A 183 21.67 6.89 -8.15
C THR A 183 22.36 7.80 -9.17
N LYS A 184 21.85 9.03 -9.39
CA LYS A 184 22.48 10.01 -10.28
C LYS A 184 23.83 10.52 -9.77
N GLN A 185 23.99 10.72 -8.46
CA GLN A 185 25.27 11.09 -7.87
C GLN A 185 26.35 10.00 -8.03
N SER A 186 25.96 8.72 -7.98
CA SER A 186 26.88 7.59 -8.21
C SER A 186 27.25 7.33 -9.67
N ARG A 187 26.48 7.89 -10.62
CA ARG A 187 26.61 7.67 -12.08
C ARG A 187 27.00 8.93 -12.84
N GLN A 188 27.68 9.86 -12.17
CA GLN A 188 28.29 10.99 -12.87
C GLN A 188 29.58 10.51 -13.54
N ASP A 189 29.44 9.75 -14.62
CA ASP A 189 30.52 9.55 -15.59
C ASP A 189 30.85 10.94 -16.15
N THR A 190 32.12 11.32 -16.02
CA THR A 190 32.69 12.55 -16.56
C THR A 190 32.32 12.69 -18.04
N LEU A 191 31.37 13.58 -18.33
CA LEU A 191 30.85 13.81 -19.69
C LEU A 191 31.78 14.68 -20.55
N PHE A 192 32.96 15.01 -20.03
CA PHE A 192 34.03 15.71 -20.72
C PHE A 192 35.36 15.07 -20.31
N GLU A 193 35.87 14.14 -21.12
CA GLU A 193 37.31 13.96 -21.21
C GLU A 193 37.84 15.24 -21.86
N SER A 194 38.59 16.04 -21.11
CA SER A 194 39.36 17.12 -21.69
C SER A 194 40.42 16.48 -22.60
N GLU A 195 40.20 16.54 -23.91
CA GLU A 195 41.23 16.29 -24.92
C GLU A 195 42.35 17.34 -24.75
N ASP A 196 43.30 17.07 -23.86
CA ASP A 196 44.65 17.61 -23.98
C ASP A 196 45.37 16.80 -25.06
N ASP A 197 45.13 17.13 -26.33
CA ASP A 197 46.07 16.77 -27.40
C ASP A 197 46.01 17.75 -28.58
N GLN A 198 46.47 18.98 -28.35
CA GLN A 198 47.05 19.78 -29.43
C GLN A 198 48.58 19.75 -29.32
N GLY A 199 49.14 18.63 -29.76
CA GLY A 199 50.52 18.57 -30.22
C GLY A 199 50.73 19.46 -31.45
N LYS A 200 51.79 20.28 -31.39
CA LYS A 200 52.62 20.77 -32.50
C LYS A 200 51.92 21.38 -33.72
N LEU A 201 51.97 22.71 -33.81
CA LEU A 201 52.24 23.38 -35.08
C LEU A 201 53.32 24.45 -34.88
N LEU A 202 54.52 24.08 -35.37
CA LEU A 202 55.63 24.89 -35.89
C LEU A 202 56.14 26.09 -35.09
#